data_AF-A0AAV5HRE7-F1
#
_entry.id   AF-A0AAV5HRE7-F1
#
_cell.length_a   1.000
_cell.length_b   1.000
_cell.length_c   1.000
_cell.angle_alpha   90.00
_cell.angle_beta   90.00
_cell.angle_gamma   90.00
#
_symmetry.space_group_name_H-M   'P 1'
#
loop_
_entity.id
_entity.type
_entity.pdbx_description
1 polymer ?
#
loop_
_entity_poly.entity_id
_entity_poly.type
_entity_poly.pdbx_seq_one_letter_code
_entity_poly.pdbx_strand_id
1 'polypeptide(L)'
;MYGNIKHAFFQPAEKEMITLLHFHLHNHIMVGNKKTKDVQFDVEVMDVVQTLGGGKRSAYDPDEIEEEQRERDRKNKINMDFQSFVNRVNDLWGQPQFNRLDLEFDQPLRELGFHGVPYKASAFIVPSSSCLVELVETPFLIVTLSEIEIVNLERVGLGQKIFDMTIIFKDFKQDVLRIDSIPSTSLDAIKEWLDTTDIKYYESRLNLNWRQILKTITNDPQSFIENGGWEFLNLEASDSDSENLVGSDQGYEPSDMESESESDDDDDDDDSDSESLVESDDEEEEDSEEDSEEEKGETWEELEREASNADREKGDESDSEEERKRRKIKAFGKSRAAPSSGVPKRAKLR
;
A
#
# COMPACT_ATOMS: atom_id res chain seq x y z
N MET A 1 -10.32 -1.03 29.83
CA MET A 1 -9.92 -1.73 28.59
C MET A 1 -9.57 -0.72 27.50
N TYR A 2 -10.45 0.24 27.18
CA TYR A 2 -10.14 1.32 26.21
C TYR A 2 -8.86 2.11 26.52
N GLY A 3 -8.55 2.37 27.79
CA GLY A 3 -7.30 3.04 28.17
C GLY A 3 -6.01 2.24 27.92
N ASN A 4 -6.07 1.07 27.28
CA ASN A 4 -4.89 0.36 26.78
C ASN A 4 -4.69 0.55 25.26
N ILE A 5 -5.64 1.17 24.56
CA ILE A 5 -5.50 1.56 23.15
C ILE A 5 -4.59 2.77 23.12
N LYS A 6 -3.48 2.65 22.39
CA LYS A 6 -2.55 3.76 22.11
C LYS A 6 -2.97 4.46 20.83
N HIS A 7 -3.21 3.69 19.76
CA HIS A 7 -3.69 4.18 18.47
C HIS A 7 -4.82 3.31 17.95
N ALA A 8 -5.80 3.93 17.31
CA ALA A 8 -6.87 3.24 16.60
C ALA A 8 -6.89 3.76 15.16
N PHE A 9 -6.86 2.87 14.19
CA PHE A 9 -6.87 3.21 12.78
C PHE A 9 -8.11 2.65 12.10
N PHE A 10 -8.65 3.42 11.16
CA PHE A 10 -9.62 2.94 10.19
C PHE A 10 -9.06 3.21 8.79
N GLN A 11 -8.94 2.15 7.99
CA GLN A 11 -8.50 2.26 6.61
C GLN A 11 -9.59 1.65 5.71
N PRO A 12 -10.32 2.50 4.95
CA PRO A 12 -11.25 2.02 3.94
C PRO A 12 -10.50 1.33 2.81
N ALA A 13 -11.16 0.39 2.14
CA ALA A 13 -10.60 -0.22 0.94
C ALA A 13 -10.80 0.72 -0.25
N GLU A 14 -9.72 1.40 -0.65
CA GLU A 14 -9.70 2.24 -1.85
C GLU A 14 -9.02 1.49 -2.99
N LYS A 15 -7.72 1.24 -2.84
CA LYS A 15 -6.86 0.47 -3.76
C LYS A 15 -6.41 -0.87 -3.15
N GLU A 16 -6.68 -1.07 -1.87
CA GLU A 16 -6.35 -2.25 -1.09
C GLU A 16 -7.45 -3.31 -1.18
N MET A 17 -7.07 -4.57 -0.97
CA MET A 17 -7.98 -5.71 -1.01
C MET A 17 -8.85 -5.83 0.24
N ILE A 18 -8.56 -5.07 1.30
CA ILE A 18 -9.20 -5.19 2.61
C ILE A 18 -9.65 -3.83 3.15
N THR A 19 -10.79 -3.82 3.83
CA THR A 19 -11.22 -2.73 4.73
C THR A 19 -10.87 -3.15 6.16
N LEU A 20 -10.19 -2.32 6.93
CA LEU A 20 -9.67 -2.72 8.25
C LEU A 20 -9.88 -1.68 9.35
N LEU A 21 -9.98 -2.20 10.59
CA LEU A 21 -9.81 -1.47 11.85
C LEU A 21 -8.60 -2.06 12.57
N HIS A 22 -7.66 -1.22 12.94
CA HIS A 22 -6.45 -1.64 13.63
C HIS A 22 -6.32 -0.95 14.99
N PHE A 23 -5.97 -1.69 16.02
CA PHE A 23 -5.72 -1.16 17.36
C PHE A 23 -4.31 -1.51 17.81
N HIS A 24 -3.48 -0.49 17.95
CA HIS A 24 -2.16 -0.58 18.56
C HIS A 24 -2.27 -0.27 20.06
N LEU A 25 -1.70 -1.13 20.91
CA LEU A 25 -1.89 -1.09 22.36
C LEU A 25 -0.64 -0.62 23.11
N HIS A 26 -0.85 0.11 24.21
CA HIS A 26 0.24 0.46 25.13
C HIS A 26 0.91 -0.79 25.70
N ASN A 27 0.09 -1.70 26.23
CA ASN A 27 0.55 -2.95 26.83
C ASN A 27 0.09 -4.14 26.01
N HIS A 28 0.96 -5.13 25.92
CA HIS A 28 0.66 -6.39 25.27
C HIS A 28 -0.52 -7.10 25.94
N ILE A 29 -1.31 -7.78 25.12
CA ILE A 29 -2.36 -8.70 25.56
C ILE A 29 -2.09 -10.10 25.01
N MET A 30 -2.78 -11.10 25.57
CA MET A 30 -2.75 -12.47 25.05
C MET A 30 -3.94 -12.69 24.11
N VAL A 31 -3.66 -13.12 22.89
CA VAL A 31 -4.66 -13.55 21.91
C VAL A 31 -4.33 -15.00 21.53
N GLY A 32 -5.17 -15.93 21.99
CA GLY A 32 -4.82 -17.35 21.98
C GLY A 32 -3.54 -17.59 22.79
N ASN A 33 -2.51 -18.12 22.12
CA ASN A 33 -1.20 -18.41 22.74
C ASN A 33 -0.13 -17.35 22.42
N LYS A 34 -0.46 -16.31 21.65
CA LYS A 34 0.49 -15.27 21.24
C LYS A 34 0.29 -14.00 22.06
N LYS A 35 1.40 -13.38 22.45
CA LYS A 35 1.44 -12.06 23.07
C LYS A 35 1.58 -11.01 21.96
N THR A 36 0.66 -10.06 21.88
CA THR A 36 0.64 -9.03 20.81
C THR A 36 0.29 -7.65 21.37
N LYS A 37 0.78 -6.59 20.73
CA LYS A 37 0.31 -5.21 20.91
C LYS A 37 -0.68 -4.78 19.84
N ASP A 38 -0.82 -5.56 18.79
CA ASP A 38 -1.55 -5.19 17.59
C ASP A 38 -2.72 -6.15 17.41
N VAL A 39 -3.91 -5.56 17.26
CA VAL A 39 -5.17 -6.30 17.04
C VAL A 39 -5.88 -5.66 15.86
N GLN A 40 -6.12 -6.46 14.83
CA GLN A 40 -6.77 -6.03 13.59
C GLN A 40 -8.08 -6.78 13.37
N PHE A 41 -9.06 -6.06 12.83
CA PHE A 41 -10.30 -6.60 12.30
C PHE A 41 -10.43 -6.13 10.86
N ASP A 42 -10.40 -7.07 9.92
CA ASP A 42 -10.47 -6.75 8.50
C ASP A 42 -11.52 -7.62 7.79
N VAL A 43 -11.95 -7.13 6.63
CA VAL A 43 -12.80 -7.85 5.68
C VAL A 43 -12.21 -7.67 4.29
N GLU A 44 -12.01 -8.78 3.59
CA GLU A 44 -11.66 -8.82 2.18
C GLU A 44 -12.83 -8.31 1.31
N VAL A 45 -12.54 -7.29 0.50
CA VAL A 45 -13.53 -6.60 -0.35
C VAL A 45 -13.35 -6.89 -1.84
N MET A 46 -12.20 -7.42 -2.24
CA MET A 46 -11.89 -7.81 -3.62
C MET A 46 -11.71 -9.32 -3.70
N ASP A 47 -12.38 -9.97 -4.64
CA ASP A 47 -12.20 -11.40 -4.89
C ASP A 47 -10.94 -11.59 -5.75
N VAL A 48 -10.03 -12.48 -5.32
CA VAL A 48 -8.92 -12.91 -6.18
C VAL A 48 -9.56 -13.69 -7.33
N VAL A 49 -9.67 -13.07 -8.50
CA VAL A 49 -10.23 -13.71 -9.70
C VAL A 49 -9.30 -14.84 -10.12
N GLN A 50 -9.52 -16.04 -9.59
CA GLN A 50 -8.95 -17.26 -10.14
C GLN A 50 -9.62 -17.52 -11.48
N THR A 51 -8.97 -17.10 -12.56
CA THR A 51 -9.40 -17.39 -13.93
C THR A 51 -9.32 -18.89 -14.19
N LEU A 52 -10.38 -19.62 -13.81
CA LEU A 52 -10.57 -21.05 -14.11
C LEU A 52 -10.92 -21.33 -15.58
N GLY A 53 -10.79 -20.35 -16.48
CA GLY A 53 -11.01 -20.53 -17.90
C GLY A 53 -10.44 -19.38 -18.72
N GLY A 54 -9.40 -19.66 -19.51
CA GLY A 54 -8.73 -18.73 -20.42
C GLY A 54 -9.58 -18.30 -21.62
N GLY A 55 -10.79 -17.82 -21.38
CA GLY A 55 -11.57 -17.06 -22.36
C GLY A 55 -11.27 -15.58 -22.15
N LYS A 56 -10.82 -14.89 -23.20
CA LYS A 56 -10.73 -13.42 -23.22
C LYS A 56 -12.13 -12.85 -22.96
N ARG A 57 -12.42 -12.49 -21.71
CA ARG A 57 -13.56 -11.65 -21.38
C ARG A 57 -13.25 -10.26 -21.93
N SER A 58 -14.23 -9.66 -22.58
CA SER A 58 -14.10 -8.38 -23.24
C SER A 58 -14.71 -7.37 -22.28
N ALA A 59 -13.98 -6.32 -21.89
CA ALA A 59 -14.46 -5.26 -20.98
C ALA A 59 -15.80 -4.58 -21.38
N TYR A 60 -16.31 -4.89 -22.57
CA TYR A 60 -17.61 -4.48 -23.10
C TYR A 60 -18.70 -5.56 -23.02
N ASP A 61 -18.43 -6.68 -22.37
CA ASP A 61 -19.40 -7.75 -22.12
C ASP A 61 -20.34 -7.28 -20.98
N PRO A 62 -21.67 -7.22 -21.23
CA PRO A 62 -22.63 -6.83 -20.19
C PRO A 62 -22.50 -7.64 -18.90
N ASP A 63 -22.11 -8.92 -18.98
CA ASP A 63 -21.94 -9.79 -17.83
C ASP A 63 -20.71 -9.39 -16.98
N GLU A 64 -19.63 -8.90 -17.61
CA GLU A 64 -18.41 -8.43 -16.93
C GLU A 64 -18.66 -7.08 -16.27
N ILE A 65 -19.34 -6.15 -16.96
CA ILE A 65 -19.73 -4.85 -16.40
C ILE A 65 -20.66 -5.03 -15.19
N GLU A 66 -21.60 -5.98 -15.25
CA GLU A 66 -22.48 -6.29 -14.11
C GLU A 66 -21.71 -6.89 -12.93
N GLU A 67 -20.70 -7.73 -13.18
CA GLU A 67 -19.82 -8.29 -12.16
C GLU A 67 -18.99 -7.20 -11.47
N GLU A 68 -18.34 -6.30 -12.23
CA GLU A 68 -17.60 -5.17 -11.69
C GLU A 68 -18.48 -4.21 -10.87
N GLN A 69 -19.70 -3.93 -11.33
CA GLN A 69 -20.65 -3.11 -10.57
C GLN A 69 -21.03 -3.75 -9.24
N ARG A 70 -21.30 -5.07 -9.24
CA ARG A 70 -21.59 -5.82 -7.99
C ARG A 70 -20.42 -5.79 -7.01
N GLU A 71 -19.19 -5.92 -7.50
CA GLU A 71 -17.99 -5.81 -6.66
C GLU A 71 -17.83 -4.40 -6.07
N ARG A 72 -18.01 -3.36 -6.89
CA ARG A 72 -17.97 -1.96 -6.44
C ARG A 72 -19.03 -1.69 -5.36
N ASP A 73 -20.26 -2.14 -5.56
CA ASP A 73 -21.35 -1.96 -4.60
C ASP A 73 -21.08 -2.71 -3.29
N ARG A 74 -20.51 -3.92 -3.36
CA ARG A 74 -20.09 -4.70 -2.19
C ARG A 74 -18.99 -3.96 -1.42
N LYS A 75 -17.94 -3.47 -2.10
CA LYS A 75 -16.86 -2.69 -1.48
C LYS A 75 -17.39 -1.44 -0.78
N ASN A 76 -18.21 -0.66 -1.48
CA ASN A 76 -18.81 0.56 -0.94
C ASN A 76 -19.68 0.28 0.28
N LYS A 77 -20.48 -0.79 0.24
CA LYS A 77 -21.29 -1.20 1.38
C LYS A 77 -20.45 -1.57 2.59
N ILE A 78 -19.37 -2.33 2.42
CA ILE A 78 -18.47 -2.72 3.52
C ILE A 78 -17.79 -1.49 4.12
N ASN A 79 -17.28 -0.58 3.28
CA ASN A 79 -16.69 0.69 3.73
C ASN A 79 -17.72 1.52 4.53
N MET A 80 -18.97 1.62 4.06
CA MET A 80 -20.04 2.33 4.77
C MET A 80 -20.41 1.68 6.11
N ASP A 81 -20.42 0.36 6.19
CA ASP A 81 -20.72 -0.38 7.42
C ASP A 81 -19.62 -0.15 8.47
N PHE A 82 -18.35 -0.19 8.05
CA PHE A 82 -17.20 0.13 8.91
C PHE A 82 -17.22 1.60 9.34
N GLN A 83 -17.44 2.55 8.44
CA GLN A 83 -17.56 3.96 8.78
C GLN A 83 -18.69 4.19 9.79
N SER A 84 -19.83 3.52 9.62
CA SER A 84 -20.95 3.59 10.55
C SER A 84 -20.62 3.01 11.92
N PHE A 85 -19.74 2.01 11.99
CA PHE A 85 -19.22 1.49 13.26
C PHE A 85 -18.25 2.49 13.90
N VAL A 86 -17.28 3.01 13.15
CA VAL A 86 -16.30 4.03 13.58
C VAL A 86 -17.00 5.24 14.17
N ASN A 87 -18.00 5.78 13.48
CA ASN A 87 -18.77 6.93 13.96
C ASN A 87 -19.46 6.65 15.31
N ARG A 88 -20.08 5.47 15.46
CA ARG A 88 -20.74 5.06 16.71
C ARG A 88 -19.74 4.86 17.86
N VAL A 89 -18.54 4.38 17.58
CA VAL A 89 -17.48 4.22 18.58
C VAL A 89 -16.92 5.59 18.98
N ASN A 90 -16.71 6.51 18.05
CA ASN A 90 -16.31 7.89 18.34
C ASN A 90 -17.35 8.60 19.21
N ASP A 91 -18.65 8.47 18.92
CA ASP A 91 -19.73 9.00 19.76
C ASP A 91 -19.68 8.43 21.19
N LEU A 92 -19.30 7.15 21.33
CA LEU A 92 -19.14 6.50 22.62
C LEU A 92 -17.89 7.03 23.36
N TRP A 93 -16.76 7.20 22.67
CA TRP A 93 -15.54 7.75 23.25
C TRP A 93 -15.68 9.22 23.67
N GLY A 94 -16.53 9.99 22.97
CA GLY A 94 -16.88 11.36 23.34
C GLY A 94 -17.72 11.49 24.63
N GLN A 95 -18.22 10.38 25.20
CA GLN A 95 -18.96 10.43 26.46
C GLN A 95 -18.05 10.85 27.63
N PRO A 96 -18.56 11.58 28.64
CA PRO A 96 -17.74 12.12 29.74
C PRO A 96 -16.88 11.08 30.48
N GLN A 97 -17.33 9.82 30.52
CA GLN A 97 -16.62 8.71 31.15
C GLN A 97 -15.34 8.28 30.42
N PHE A 98 -15.26 8.52 29.10
CA PHE A 98 -14.16 8.11 28.23
C PHE A 98 -13.40 9.28 27.61
N ASN A 99 -13.97 10.49 27.60
CA ASN A 99 -13.37 11.70 27.03
C ASN A 99 -11.94 12.00 27.54
N ARG A 100 -11.59 11.55 28.76
CA ARG A 100 -10.24 11.69 29.32
C ARG A 100 -9.16 10.83 28.64
N LEU A 101 -9.56 9.89 27.79
CA LEU A 101 -8.67 8.95 27.11
C LEU A 101 -8.20 9.47 25.76
N ASP A 102 -8.81 10.54 25.24
CA ASP A 102 -8.44 11.19 23.97
C ASP A 102 -8.33 10.19 22.80
N LEU A 103 -9.34 9.30 22.70
CA LEU A 103 -9.38 8.26 21.68
C LEU A 103 -10.16 8.75 20.47
N GLU A 104 -9.54 8.60 19.30
CA GLU A 104 -10.16 8.80 18.00
C GLU A 104 -9.62 7.78 17.00
N PHE A 105 -10.35 7.57 15.91
CA PHE A 105 -9.85 6.80 14.77
C PHE A 105 -9.04 7.72 13.86
N ASP A 106 -7.77 7.39 13.72
CA ASP A 106 -6.86 7.99 12.74
C ASP A 106 -7.04 7.29 11.38
N GLN A 107 -6.84 8.02 10.28
CA GLN A 107 -6.96 7.48 8.92
C GLN A 107 -5.64 7.70 8.17
N PRO A 108 -5.04 6.64 7.60
CA PRO A 108 -3.85 6.80 6.77
C PRO A 108 -4.10 7.69 5.55
N LEU A 109 -3.23 8.67 5.34
CA LEU A 109 -3.28 9.65 4.26
C LEU A 109 -2.58 9.08 3.02
N ARG A 110 -3.30 8.28 2.24
CA ARG A 110 -2.76 7.51 1.11
C ARG A 110 -1.96 8.35 0.11
N GLU A 111 -2.36 9.59 -0.12
CA GLU A 111 -1.69 10.54 -1.04
C GLU A 111 -0.25 10.87 -0.62
N LEU A 112 0.07 10.76 0.67
CA LEU A 112 1.42 10.99 1.22
C LEU A 112 2.22 9.69 1.35
N GLY A 113 1.66 8.55 0.93
CA GLY A 113 2.29 7.26 1.06
C GLY A 113 3.45 7.05 0.06
N PHE A 114 4.38 6.19 0.43
CA PHE A 114 5.55 5.85 -0.37
C PHE A 114 5.91 4.37 -0.22
N HIS A 115 6.62 3.83 -1.22
CA HIS A 115 7.12 2.46 -1.15
C HIS A 115 8.48 2.40 -0.45
N GLY A 116 8.69 1.35 0.34
CA GLY A 116 9.97 1.06 0.97
C GLY A 116 9.97 -0.34 1.58
N VAL A 117 11.11 -0.75 2.14
CA VAL A 117 11.31 -2.06 2.75
C VAL A 117 11.54 -1.88 4.26
N PRO A 118 10.46 -1.86 5.08
CA PRO A 118 10.59 -1.72 6.54
C PRO A 118 11.08 -3.01 7.21
N TYR A 119 10.86 -4.16 6.55
CA TYR A 119 11.21 -5.48 7.06
C TYR A 119 11.91 -6.33 5.99
N LYS A 120 11.19 -7.25 5.34
CA LYS A 120 11.75 -8.20 4.37
C LYS A 120 11.26 -7.98 2.93
N ALA A 121 10.15 -7.28 2.76
CA ALA A 121 9.50 -7.06 1.49
C ALA A 121 9.16 -5.58 1.30
N SER A 122 9.04 -5.17 0.04
CA SER A 122 8.53 -3.84 -0.30
C SER A 122 7.08 -3.73 0.16
N ALA A 123 6.76 -2.65 0.87
CA ALA A 123 5.43 -2.35 1.35
C ALA A 123 5.10 -0.87 1.09
N PHE A 124 3.82 -0.55 1.01
CA PHE A 124 3.34 0.82 0.86
C PHE A 124 3.09 1.43 2.23
N ILE A 125 3.99 2.31 2.65
CA ILE A 125 3.99 2.93 3.98
C ILE A 125 3.28 4.27 3.87
N VAL A 126 2.38 4.55 4.82
CA VAL A 126 1.46 5.69 4.74
C VAL A 126 1.53 6.50 6.02
N PRO A 127 1.74 7.83 5.94
CA PRO A 127 1.56 8.72 7.07
C PRO A 127 0.09 8.82 7.50
N SER A 128 -0.14 9.11 8.76
CA SER A 128 -1.44 9.45 9.35
C SER A 128 -1.27 10.72 10.19
N SER A 129 -2.31 11.15 10.92
CA SER A 129 -2.20 12.38 11.72
C SER A 129 -1.15 12.26 12.83
N SER A 130 -0.95 11.06 13.39
CA SER A 130 -0.10 10.83 14.56
C SER A 130 0.97 9.75 14.38
N CYS A 131 0.90 8.99 13.28
CA CYS A 131 1.75 7.82 13.04
C CYS A 131 2.24 7.71 11.59
N LEU A 132 3.32 6.94 11.39
CA LEU A 132 3.69 6.36 10.09
C LEU A 132 3.38 4.86 10.14
N VAL A 133 2.59 4.36 9.20
CA VAL A 133 2.00 3.01 9.31
C VAL A 133 2.08 2.16 8.03
N GLU A 134 2.05 0.85 8.22
CA GLU A 134 1.74 -0.16 7.22
C GLU A 134 0.86 -1.20 7.93
N LEU A 135 -0.41 -1.30 7.52
CA LEU A 135 -1.45 -2.06 8.22
C LEU A 135 -2.05 -3.18 7.37
N VAL A 136 -1.64 -3.30 6.10
CA VAL A 136 -2.23 -4.26 5.16
C VAL A 136 -1.56 -5.61 5.34
N GLU A 137 -0.22 -5.63 5.44
CA GLU A 137 0.54 -6.86 5.57
C GLU A 137 1.15 -7.02 6.97
N THR A 138 1.43 -8.28 7.33
CA THR A 138 2.14 -8.59 8.58
C THR A 138 3.61 -8.90 8.30
N PRO A 139 4.55 -8.45 9.14
CA PRO A 139 4.32 -7.73 10.39
C PRO A 139 3.92 -6.28 10.16
N PHE A 140 2.92 -5.81 10.92
CA PHE A 140 2.46 -4.42 10.82
C PHE A 140 3.57 -3.44 11.21
N LEU A 141 3.57 -2.27 10.58
CA LEU A 141 4.42 -1.16 10.96
C LEU A 141 3.56 -0.07 11.62
N ILE A 142 3.91 0.32 12.85
CA ILE A 142 3.29 1.46 13.54
C ILE A 142 4.39 2.25 14.24
N VAL A 143 4.66 3.45 13.73
CA VAL A 143 5.63 4.38 14.31
C VAL A 143 4.88 5.60 14.82
N THR A 144 4.96 5.87 16.12
CA THR A 144 4.34 7.07 16.71
C THR A 144 5.24 8.27 16.49
N LEU A 145 4.75 9.32 15.81
CA LEU A 145 5.58 10.45 15.43
C LEU A 145 6.16 11.19 16.64
N SER A 146 5.38 11.30 17.73
CA SER A 146 5.84 11.95 18.97
C SER A 146 6.94 11.19 19.71
N GLU A 147 7.22 9.94 19.35
CA GLU A 147 8.30 9.10 19.91
C GLU A 147 9.59 9.17 19.09
N ILE A 148 9.57 9.81 17.92
CA ILE A 148 10.73 10.02 17.06
C ILE A 148 11.59 11.15 17.65
N GLU A 149 12.90 10.90 17.77
CA GLU A 149 13.91 11.89 18.13
C GLU A 149 14.41 12.63 16.89
N ILE A 150 14.94 11.89 15.92
CA ILE A 150 15.39 12.40 14.62
C ILE A 150 15.21 11.33 13.53
N VAL A 151 15.29 11.77 12.27
CA VAL A 151 15.36 10.89 11.09
C VAL A 151 16.68 11.12 10.36
N ASN A 152 17.31 10.07 9.86
CA ASN A 152 18.45 10.18 8.95
C ASN A 152 18.13 9.53 7.60
N LEU A 153 18.21 10.32 6.53
CA LEU A 153 18.06 9.88 5.16
C LEU A 153 19.44 9.46 4.65
N GLU A 154 19.67 8.16 4.57
CA GLU A 154 20.96 7.56 4.20
C GLU A 154 21.03 7.25 2.71
N ARG A 155 22.25 7.24 2.16
CA ARG A 155 22.54 7.02 0.74
C ARG A 155 21.91 8.06 -0.19
N VAL A 156 21.62 9.26 0.33
CA VAL A 156 21.16 10.38 -0.50
C VAL A 156 22.35 10.99 -1.23
N GLY A 157 22.28 11.07 -2.56
CA GLY A 157 23.34 11.63 -3.39
C GLY A 157 23.02 11.58 -4.88
N LEU A 158 23.80 12.33 -5.68
CA LEU A 158 23.63 12.39 -7.13
C LEU A 158 23.79 11.00 -7.77
N GLY A 159 22.80 10.59 -8.58
CA GLY A 159 22.81 9.33 -9.32
C GLY A 159 22.27 8.12 -8.57
N GLN A 160 21.90 8.25 -7.29
CA GLN A 160 21.22 7.19 -6.53
C GLN A 160 19.73 7.18 -6.87
N LYS A 161 19.20 6.02 -7.28
CA LYS A 161 17.76 5.83 -7.56
C LYS A 161 16.95 5.47 -6.32
N ILE A 162 17.64 5.00 -5.28
CA ILE A 162 17.05 4.59 -4.01
C ILE A 162 17.87 5.16 -2.85
N PHE A 163 17.21 5.38 -1.73
CA PHE A 163 17.83 5.80 -0.47
C PHE A 163 17.21 5.01 0.70
N ASP A 164 17.80 5.10 1.88
CA ASP A 164 17.21 4.52 3.10
C ASP A 164 16.79 5.60 4.08
N MET A 165 15.82 5.30 4.91
CA MET A 165 15.42 6.15 6.02
C MET A 165 15.63 5.41 7.33
N THR A 166 16.41 5.99 8.24
CA THR A 166 16.57 5.50 9.60
C THR A 166 15.85 6.41 10.57
N ILE A 167 14.94 5.85 11.37
CA ILE A 167 14.17 6.53 12.39
C ILE A 167 14.80 6.22 13.75
N ILE A 168 15.24 7.27 14.45
CA ILE A 168 15.82 7.19 15.79
C ILE A 168 14.74 7.60 16.78
N PHE A 169 14.53 6.80 17.81
CA PHE A 169 13.52 7.05 18.85
C PHE A 169 14.10 7.84 20.03
N LYS A 170 13.23 8.55 20.75
CA LYS A 170 13.59 9.27 22.00
C LYS A 170 14.10 8.34 23.09
N ASP A 171 13.65 7.08 23.12
CA ASP A 171 14.23 6.05 23.97
C ASP A 171 15.42 5.40 23.27
N PHE A 172 16.65 5.85 23.55
CA PHE A 172 17.88 5.31 22.95
C PHE A 172 18.18 3.84 23.32
N LYS A 173 17.38 3.23 24.19
CA LYS A 173 17.44 1.77 24.44
C LYS A 173 16.68 0.97 23.39
N GLN A 174 15.75 1.61 22.68
CA GLN A 174 15.06 1.02 21.54
C GLN A 174 15.99 1.01 20.33
N ASP A 175 16.03 -0.11 19.61
CA ASP A 175 16.74 -0.18 18.34
C ASP A 175 16.12 0.77 17.31
N VAL A 176 16.94 1.32 16.42
CA VAL A 176 16.47 2.16 15.31
C VAL A 176 15.58 1.36 14.38
N LEU A 177 14.60 2.03 13.78
CA LEU A 177 13.83 1.45 12.69
C LEU A 177 14.45 1.89 11.35
N ARG A 178 14.67 0.94 10.45
CA ARG A 178 15.14 1.20 9.10
C ARG A 178 14.04 0.91 8.09
N ILE A 179 13.90 1.79 7.12
CA ILE A 179 13.08 1.60 5.94
C ILE A 179 14.02 1.72 4.75
N ASP A 180 14.35 0.59 4.16
CA ASP A 180 15.35 0.52 3.10
C ASP A 180 14.72 0.65 1.71
N SER A 181 15.55 0.93 0.69
CA SER A 181 15.16 0.90 -0.73
C SER A 181 13.96 1.80 -1.09
N ILE A 182 13.89 3.00 -0.53
CA ILE A 182 12.87 4.00 -0.87
C ILE A 182 13.23 4.65 -2.21
N PRO A 183 12.32 4.74 -3.19
CA PRO A 183 12.56 5.43 -4.45
C PRO A 183 12.95 6.89 -4.24
N SER A 184 13.98 7.37 -4.94
CA SER A 184 14.45 8.76 -4.85
C SER A 184 13.38 9.77 -5.27
N THR A 185 12.37 9.35 -6.04
CA THR A 185 11.20 10.17 -6.41
C THR A 185 10.34 10.55 -5.22
N SER A 186 10.37 9.77 -4.12
CA SER A 186 9.64 10.07 -2.88
C SER A 186 10.43 10.93 -1.90
N LEU A 187 11.70 11.26 -2.19
CA LEU A 187 12.59 11.96 -1.27
C LEU A 187 12.05 13.34 -0.86
N ASP A 188 11.66 14.17 -1.83
CA ASP A 188 11.19 15.53 -1.57
C ASP A 188 9.86 15.53 -0.79
N ALA A 189 8.94 14.62 -1.13
CA ALA A 189 7.68 14.46 -0.41
C ALA A 189 7.89 14.00 1.04
N ILE A 190 8.86 13.10 1.29
CA ILE A 190 9.21 12.66 2.64
C ILE A 190 9.83 13.82 3.44
N LYS A 191 10.71 14.63 2.83
CA LYS A 191 11.28 15.81 3.50
C LYS A 191 10.21 16.83 3.88
N GLU A 192 9.31 17.15 2.96
CA GLU A 192 8.18 18.06 3.22
C GLU A 192 7.27 17.54 4.34
N TRP A 193 7.01 16.23 4.36
CA TRP A 193 6.25 15.60 5.44
C TRP A 193 6.97 15.67 6.79
N LEU A 194 8.28 15.41 6.85
CA LEU A 194 9.09 15.53 8.06
C LEU A 194 9.11 16.98 8.59
N ASP A 195 9.24 17.96 7.70
CA ASP A 195 9.17 19.38 8.04
C ASP A 195 7.78 19.78 8.60
N THR A 196 6.71 19.31 7.95
CA THR A 196 5.33 19.60 8.38
C THR A 196 5.00 18.99 9.74
N THR A 197 5.66 17.90 10.10
CA THR A 197 5.49 17.20 11.38
C THR A 197 6.50 17.63 12.46
N ASP A 198 7.34 18.65 12.18
CA ASP A 198 8.39 19.15 13.08
C ASP A 198 9.38 18.05 13.51
N ILE A 199 9.68 17.12 12.62
CA ILE A 199 10.65 16.05 12.84
C ILE A 199 11.96 16.47 12.18
N LYS A 200 12.99 16.69 13.02
CA LYS A 200 14.31 17.03 12.50
C LYS A 200 14.90 15.84 11.73
N TYR A 201 15.35 16.11 10.50
CA TYR A 201 16.05 15.13 9.69
C TYR A 201 17.44 15.59 9.24
N TYR A 202 18.28 14.60 8.91
CA TYR A 202 19.61 14.76 8.36
C TYR A 202 19.77 13.92 7.08
N GLU A 203 20.76 14.27 6.25
CA GLU A 203 21.08 13.54 5.03
C GLU A 203 22.51 13.01 5.13
N SER A 204 22.70 11.75 4.76
CA SER A 204 23.98 11.06 4.79
C SER A 204 24.23 10.35 3.47
N ARG A 205 25.46 10.43 2.95
CA ARG A 205 25.85 9.70 1.73
C ARG A 205 26.11 8.21 1.95
N LEU A 206 26.29 7.80 3.21
CA LEU A 206 26.63 6.45 3.63
C LEU A 206 25.65 5.97 4.70
N ASN A 207 25.55 4.65 4.86
CA ASN A 207 24.85 4.06 6.00
C ASN A 207 25.72 4.18 7.27
N LEU A 208 25.11 4.59 8.37
CA LEU A 208 25.80 4.79 9.65
C LEU A 208 25.65 3.58 10.57
N ASN A 209 26.64 3.38 11.46
CA ASN A 209 26.57 2.36 12.50
C ASN A 209 25.80 2.89 13.73
N TRP A 210 24.47 2.95 13.62
CA TRP A 210 23.59 3.47 14.66
C TRP A 210 23.72 2.78 16.01
N ARG A 211 23.95 1.47 16.04
CA ARG A 211 24.15 0.72 17.29
C ARG A 211 25.36 1.26 18.06
N GLN A 212 26.46 1.56 17.37
CA GLN A 212 27.65 2.12 18.01
C GLN A 212 27.45 3.59 18.42
N ILE A 213 26.78 4.38 17.57
CA ILE A 213 26.47 5.79 17.85
C ILE A 213 25.60 5.89 19.10
N LEU A 214 24.45 5.21 19.12
CA LEU A 214 23.52 5.22 20.26
C LEU A 214 24.13 4.67 21.54
N LYS A 215 25.01 3.65 21.44
CA LYS A 215 25.75 3.14 22.60
C LYS A 215 26.68 4.20 23.19
N THR A 216 27.39 4.96 22.34
CA THR A 216 28.25 6.06 22.78
C THR A 216 27.43 7.16 23.47
N ILE A 217 26.32 7.57 22.86
CA ILE A 217 25.40 8.58 23.42
C ILE A 217 24.82 8.12 24.77
N THR A 218 24.40 6.86 24.87
CA THR A 218 23.81 6.30 26.11
C THR A 218 24.84 6.21 27.24
N ASN A 219 26.12 5.98 26.92
CA ASN A 219 27.19 5.90 27.92
C ASN A 219 27.61 7.28 28.47
N ASP A 220 27.61 8.32 27.63
CA ASP A 220 27.94 9.69 28.04
C ASP A 220 27.04 10.74 27.36
N PRO A 221 25.81 10.93 27.88
CA PRO A 221 24.87 11.90 27.32
C PRO A 221 25.32 13.36 27.48
N GLN A 222 26.13 13.66 28.50
CA GLN A 222 26.59 15.03 28.76
C GLN A 222 27.60 15.47 27.70
N SER A 223 28.59 14.61 27.43
CA SER A 223 29.57 14.89 26.38
C SER A 223 28.90 15.02 25.00
N PHE A 224 27.87 14.22 24.71
CA PHE A 224 27.09 14.35 23.47
C PHE A 224 26.48 15.75 23.32
N ILE A 225 25.83 16.27 24.36
CA ILE A 225 25.22 17.61 24.33
C ILE A 225 26.29 18.71 24.23
N GLU A 226 27.39 18.59 24.98
CA GLU A 226 28.49 19.57 24.96
C GLU A 226 29.18 19.66 23.59
N ASN A 227 29.25 18.54 22.87
CA ASN A 227 29.84 18.47 21.53
C ASN A 227 28.89 18.84 20.39
N GLY A 228 27.72 19.44 20.69
CA GLY A 228 26.77 19.90 19.68
C GLY A 228 25.71 18.88 19.28
N GLY A 229 25.55 17.79 20.04
CA GLY A 229 24.48 16.82 19.86
C GLY A 229 24.49 16.19 18.46
N TRP A 230 23.38 16.33 17.72
CA TRP A 230 23.19 15.73 16.40
C TRP A 230 23.93 16.47 15.26
N GLU A 231 24.62 17.58 15.52
CA GLU A 231 25.30 18.36 14.47
C GLU A 231 26.41 17.59 13.73
N PHE A 232 26.96 16.51 14.30
CA PHE A 232 27.93 15.67 13.59
C PHE A 232 27.35 15.00 12.32
N LEU A 233 26.02 14.92 12.20
CA LEU A 233 25.32 14.41 11.02
C LEU A 233 25.24 15.46 9.89
N ASN A 234 25.49 16.74 10.18
CA ASN A 234 25.45 17.83 9.22
C ASN A 234 26.76 17.94 8.43
N LEU A 235 27.09 16.87 7.69
CA LEU A 235 28.38 16.74 7.00
C LEU A 235 28.59 17.78 5.88
N GLU A 236 27.52 18.34 5.31
CA GLU A 236 27.64 19.38 4.26
C GLU A 236 28.04 20.76 4.80
N ALA A 237 27.80 21.05 6.09
CA ALA A 237 28.30 22.27 6.73
C ALA A 237 29.83 22.24 6.91
N SER A 238 30.43 21.05 6.98
CA SER A 238 31.88 20.89 7.17
C SER A 238 32.68 20.83 5.86
N ASP A 239 32.02 20.63 4.71
CA ASP A 239 32.65 20.56 3.40
C ASP A 239 32.69 21.91 2.66
N SER A 240 32.02 22.93 3.20
CA SER A 240 32.02 24.30 2.64
C SER A 240 33.13 25.20 3.21
N ASP A 241 33.89 24.74 4.22
CA ASP A 241 34.99 25.48 4.88
C ASP A 241 36.32 24.70 4.94
N SER A 242 36.45 23.61 4.19
CA SER A 242 37.60 22.70 4.25
C SER A 242 38.67 22.96 3.17
N GLU A 243 39.03 24.24 2.92
CA GLU A 243 40.34 24.56 2.29
C GLU A 243 41.44 24.90 3.31
N ASN A 244 41.20 24.78 4.62
CA ASN A 244 42.23 25.06 5.64
C ASN A 244 42.21 24.15 6.90
N LEU A 245 42.00 22.84 6.75
CA LEU A 245 42.38 21.91 7.82
C LEU A 245 43.37 20.86 7.32
N VAL A 246 44.64 21.20 7.47
CA VAL A 246 45.75 20.24 7.44
C VAL A 246 45.64 19.29 8.64
N GLY A 247 45.45 18.01 8.34
CA GLY A 247 46.00 16.90 9.13
C GLY A 247 45.11 16.32 10.24
N SER A 248 44.36 15.28 9.89
CA SER A 248 44.33 14.04 10.67
C SER A 248 43.74 12.91 9.83
N ASP A 249 44.48 12.54 8.78
CA ASP A 249 44.33 11.27 8.09
C ASP A 249 44.80 10.15 9.05
N GLN A 250 43.86 9.55 9.80
CA GLN A 250 44.07 8.23 10.38
C GLN A 250 43.36 7.21 9.49
N GLY A 251 44.00 6.96 8.34
CA GLY A 251 43.75 5.79 7.52
C GLY A 251 43.89 4.51 8.35
N TYR A 252 42.83 3.71 8.30
CA TYR A 252 42.78 2.38 8.90
C TYR A 252 43.64 1.43 8.05
N GLU A 253 44.82 1.07 8.55
CA GLU A 253 45.65 -0.01 7.96
C GLU A 253 45.26 -1.37 8.57
N PRO A 254 44.82 -2.36 7.77
CA PRO A 254 44.69 -3.73 8.25
C PRO A 254 46.08 -4.38 8.30
N SER A 255 46.53 -4.79 9.48
CA SER A 255 47.76 -5.56 9.64
C SER A 255 47.46 -7.05 9.52
N ASP A 256 47.89 -7.64 8.41
CA ASP A 256 48.20 -9.07 8.29
C ASP A 256 49.37 -9.41 9.22
N MET A 257 49.21 -10.44 10.05
CA MET A 257 50.19 -11.53 10.24
C MET A 257 49.66 -12.60 11.21
N GLU A 258 49.76 -13.83 10.73
CA GLU A 258 49.27 -15.11 11.24
C GLU A 258 49.84 -15.52 12.61
N SER A 259 49.08 -16.35 13.35
CA SER A 259 49.62 -17.65 13.79
C SER A 259 48.51 -18.57 14.29
N GLU A 260 48.55 -19.77 13.72
CA GLU A 260 47.72 -20.93 13.98
C GLU A 260 47.87 -21.47 15.42
N SER A 261 46.79 -22.07 15.93
CA SER A 261 46.92 -23.32 16.69
C SER A 261 45.62 -24.11 16.62
N GLU A 262 45.75 -25.30 16.05
CA GLU A 262 44.77 -26.38 16.01
C GLU A 262 44.46 -26.92 17.42
N SER A 263 43.22 -27.33 17.64
CA SER A 263 42.91 -28.59 18.33
C SER A 263 41.48 -29.01 18.00
N ASP A 264 41.39 -30.17 17.35
CA ASP A 264 40.22 -31.02 17.12
C ASP A 264 39.43 -31.34 18.41
N ASP A 265 38.11 -31.53 18.29
CA ASP A 265 37.48 -32.85 18.45
C ASP A 265 35.94 -32.76 18.28
N ASP A 266 35.46 -33.53 17.30
CA ASP A 266 34.28 -34.43 17.29
C ASP A 266 32.82 -33.92 17.31
N ASP A 267 32.20 -34.13 16.14
CA ASP A 267 31.11 -35.10 15.88
C ASP A 267 29.63 -34.67 15.70
N ASP A 268 29.10 -35.29 14.64
CA ASP A 268 27.72 -35.72 14.30
C ASP A 268 26.78 -34.80 13.48
N ASP A 269 26.79 -35.08 12.16
CA ASP A 269 25.67 -35.59 11.34
C ASP A 269 24.28 -34.92 11.43
N ASP A 270 23.77 -34.41 10.29
CA ASP A 270 22.68 -35.08 9.55
C ASP A 270 22.52 -34.51 8.13
N ASP A 271 22.33 -35.44 7.19
CA ASP A 271 22.09 -35.29 5.76
C ASP A 271 20.76 -34.55 5.46
N SER A 272 20.74 -33.76 4.39
CA SER A 272 19.63 -33.85 3.42
C SER A 272 19.97 -33.16 2.10
N ASP A 273 20.27 -33.99 1.11
CA ASP A 273 20.16 -33.70 -0.32
C ASP A 273 18.83 -33.02 -0.67
N SER A 274 18.87 -32.04 -1.57
CA SER A 274 18.05 -32.08 -2.78
C SER A 274 18.49 -31.01 -3.77
N GLU A 275 19.05 -31.46 -4.88
CA GLU A 275 19.25 -30.67 -6.09
C GLU A 275 17.92 -30.35 -6.78
N SER A 276 17.82 -29.19 -7.42
CA SER A 276 16.92 -28.97 -8.56
C SER A 276 17.30 -27.69 -9.30
N LEU A 277 18.02 -27.90 -10.40
CA LEU A 277 18.23 -26.97 -11.51
C LEU A 277 16.92 -26.67 -12.23
N VAL A 278 16.58 -25.39 -12.44
CA VAL A 278 15.90 -24.91 -13.65
C VAL A 278 16.32 -23.47 -13.95
N GLU A 279 16.72 -23.25 -15.21
CA GLU A 279 16.93 -21.95 -15.86
C GLU A 279 15.64 -21.12 -15.86
N SER A 280 15.72 -19.81 -15.59
CA SER A 280 14.73 -18.86 -16.10
C SER A 280 15.36 -17.98 -17.17
N ASP A 281 14.70 -18.00 -18.31
CA ASP A 281 14.88 -17.18 -19.48
C ASP A 281 14.06 -15.90 -19.23
N ASP A 282 14.71 -14.78 -18.94
CA ASP A 282 14.06 -13.48 -18.83
C ASP A 282 14.20 -12.75 -20.17
N GLU A 283 13.18 -12.90 -21.02
CA GLU A 283 12.96 -12.03 -22.17
C GLU A 283 12.28 -10.72 -21.70
N GLU A 284 12.94 -9.61 -22.01
CA GLU A 284 12.48 -8.24 -21.85
C GLU A 284 11.25 -7.97 -22.74
N GLU A 285 10.13 -7.50 -22.17
CA GLU A 285 9.09 -6.81 -22.94
C GLU A 285 8.83 -5.39 -22.41
N GLU A 286 8.69 -4.50 -23.38
CA GLU A 286 8.73 -3.04 -23.34
C GLU A 286 7.55 -2.40 -22.58
N ASP A 287 7.88 -1.41 -21.76
CA ASP A 287 6.96 -0.43 -21.17
C ASP A 287 6.22 0.33 -22.29
N SER A 288 4.89 0.22 -22.30
CA SER A 288 4.03 1.14 -23.06
C SER A 288 3.39 2.11 -22.07
N GLU A 289 3.93 3.33 -22.04
CA GLU A 289 3.33 4.48 -21.39
C GLU A 289 2.00 4.83 -22.07
N GLU A 290 0.89 4.68 -21.36
CA GLU A 290 -0.38 5.27 -21.76
C GLU A 290 -0.85 6.24 -20.66
N ASP A 291 -0.53 7.50 -20.92
CA ASP A 291 -0.98 8.71 -20.23
C ASP A 291 -2.52 8.78 -20.33
N SER A 292 -3.21 8.51 -19.22
CA SER A 292 -4.67 8.63 -19.13
C SER A 292 -5.01 9.92 -18.39
N GLU A 293 -5.23 10.99 -19.16
CA GLU A 293 -5.85 12.22 -18.67
C GLU A 293 -7.27 11.90 -18.15
N GLU A 294 -7.45 12.05 -16.84
CA GLU A 294 -8.73 11.94 -16.14
C GLU A 294 -9.74 12.98 -16.68
N GLU A 295 -10.60 12.57 -17.61
CA GLU A 295 -11.83 13.27 -17.92
C GLU A 295 -12.80 13.06 -16.74
N LYS A 296 -13.02 14.12 -15.96
CA LYS A 296 -14.06 14.18 -14.91
C LYS A 296 -15.39 13.72 -15.47
N GLY A 297 -15.77 12.47 -15.16
CA GLY A 297 -17.07 11.91 -15.52
C GLY A 297 -18.21 12.81 -15.05
N GLU A 298 -19.11 13.15 -15.97
CA GLU A 298 -20.29 13.94 -15.70
C GLU A 298 -21.20 13.21 -14.70
N THR A 299 -21.70 13.94 -13.71
CA THR A 299 -22.54 13.37 -12.65
C THR A 299 -23.83 12.79 -13.21
N TRP A 300 -24.37 11.73 -12.59
CA TRP A 300 -25.60 11.05 -13.00
C TRP A 300 -26.81 11.97 -13.24
N GLU A 301 -26.92 13.09 -12.52
CA GLU A 301 -27.96 14.11 -12.76
C GLU A 301 -27.85 14.81 -14.14
N GLU A 302 -26.65 14.84 -14.72
CA GLU A 302 -26.37 15.40 -16.04
C GLU A 302 -26.80 14.43 -17.15
N LEU A 303 -26.42 13.15 -17.02
CA LEU A 303 -26.84 12.08 -17.93
C LEU A 303 -28.35 11.86 -17.93
N GLU A 304 -29.01 11.94 -16.77
CA GLU A 304 -30.47 11.76 -16.66
C GLU A 304 -31.22 12.96 -17.26
N ARG A 305 -30.67 14.16 -17.11
CA ARG A 305 -31.19 15.38 -17.74
C ARG A 305 -31.04 15.35 -19.26
N GLU A 306 -29.89 14.91 -19.78
CA GLU A 306 -29.65 14.80 -21.22
C GLU A 306 -30.55 13.74 -21.88
N ALA A 307 -30.70 12.57 -21.24
CA ALA A 307 -31.64 11.54 -21.69
C ALA A 307 -33.09 12.05 -21.73
N SER A 308 -33.52 12.81 -20.71
CA SER A 308 -34.86 13.39 -20.68
C SER A 308 -35.09 14.43 -21.79
N ASN A 309 -34.04 15.15 -22.19
CA ASN A 309 -34.11 16.17 -23.23
C ASN A 309 -34.15 15.53 -24.62
N ALA A 310 -33.37 14.46 -24.86
CA ALA A 310 -33.38 13.70 -26.10
C ALA A 310 -34.74 13.01 -26.35
N ASP A 311 -35.39 12.46 -25.31
CA ASP A 311 -36.73 11.86 -25.43
C ASP A 311 -37.82 12.90 -25.70
N ARG A 312 -37.65 14.11 -25.16
CA ARG A 312 -38.58 15.23 -25.40
C ARG A 312 -38.42 15.84 -26.79
N GLU A 313 -37.21 15.82 -27.35
CA GLU A 313 -36.92 16.29 -28.71
C GLU A 313 -37.38 15.28 -29.78
N LYS A 314 -37.35 13.98 -29.47
CA LYS A 314 -37.87 12.90 -30.36
C LYS A 314 -39.39 12.74 -30.35
N GLY A 315 -40.10 13.40 -29.45
CA GLY A 315 -41.53 13.22 -29.23
C GLY A 315 -42.47 13.89 -30.25
N ASP A 316 -41.95 14.68 -31.21
CA ASP A 316 -42.79 15.52 -32.10
C ASP A 316 -42.76 15.13 -33.59
N GLU A 317 -42.24 13.95 -33.96
CA GLU A 317 -42.40 13.39 -35.30
C GLU A 317 -43.63 12.46 -35.40
N SER A 318 -44.81 13.10 -35.42
CA SER A 318 -46.04 12.71 -36.13
C SER A 318 -46.12 11.28 -36.71
N ASP A 319 -46.74 10.37 -35.94
CA ASP A 319 -47.21 9.04 -36.37
C ASP A 319 -48.42 9.21 -37.33
N SER A 320 -48.14 9.52 -38.60
CA SER A 320 -49.18 9.70 -39.62
C SER A 320 -49.86 8.37 -39.97
N GLU A 321 -51.20 8.37 -40.04
CA GLU A 321 -52.05 7.18 -40.26
C GLU A 321 -51.74 6.37 -41.55
N GLU A 322 -50.91 6.88 -42.45
CA GLU A 322 -50.50 6.19 -43.67
C GLU A 322 -49.51 5.03 -43.43
N GLU A 323 -48.65 5.12 -42.41
CA GLU A 323 -47.64 4.08 -42.16
C GLU A 323 -48.24 2.82 -41.51
N ARG A 324 -49.24 3.00 -40.64
CA ARG A 324 -50.04 1.89 -40.07
C ARG A 324 -50.80 1.10 -41.13
N LYS A 325 -51.27 1.74 -42.21
CA LYS A 325 -51.94 1.04 -43.34
C LYS A 325 -50.96 0.20 -44.16
N ARG A 326 -49.72 0.66 -44.38
CA ARG A 326 -48.69 -0.12 -45.10
C ARG A 326 -48.25 -1.37 -44.33
N ARG A 327 -48.17 -1.30 -42.99
CA ARG A 327 -47.83 -2.47 -42.16
C ARG A 327 -48.92 -3.55 -42.16
N LYS A 328 -50.21 -3.17 -42.23
CA LYS A 328 -51.33 -4.15 -42.33
C LYS A 328 -51.40 -4.89 -43.68
N ILE A 329 -50.98 -4.26 -44.79
CA ILE A 329 -51.05 -4.89 -46.13
C ILE A 329 -49.96 -5.96 -46.31
N LYS A 330 -48.78 -5.81 -45.68
CA LYS A 330 -47.69 -6.81 -45.77
C LYS A 330 -47.94 -8.09 -44.97
N ALA A 331 -48.87 -8.10 -44.01
CA ALA A 331 -49.16 -9.27 -43.17
C ALA A 331 -50.06 -10.32 -43.85
N PHE A 332 -50.78 -9.97 -44.93
CA PHE A 332 -51.72 -10.88 -45.62
C PHE A 332 -51.14 -11.61 -46.84
N GLY A 333 -49.87 -11.39 -47.19
CA GLY A 333 -49.28 -11.82 -48.47
C GLY A 333 -48.49 -13.14 -48.49
N LYS A 334 -48.35 -13.88 -47.39
CA LYS A 334 -47.58 -15.15 -47.37
C LYS A 334 -48.36 -16.29 -46.75
N SER A 335 -49.31 -16.84 -47.52
CA SER A 335 -49.86 -18.17 -47.29
C SER A 335 -49.92 -18.99 -48.58
N ARG A 336 -49.10 -20.05 -48.61
CA ARG A 336 -49.15 -21.32 -49.36
C ARG A 336 -48.90 -21.37 -50.88
N ALA A 337 -47.92 -22.21 -51.25
CA ALA A 337 -48.08 -23.20 -52.31
C ALA A 337 -47.31 -24.49 -51.96
N ALA A 338 -47.97 -25.65 -52.16
CA ALA A 338 -47.46 -27.00 -51.95
C ALA A 338 -46.70 -27.53 -53.18
N PRO A 339 -45.99 -28.66 -53.06
CA PRO A 339 -45.95 -29.60 -54.18
C PRO A 339 -46.37 -31.03 -53.81
N SER A 340 -46.88 -31.69 -54.84
CA SER A 340 -47.55 -32.99 -54.88
C SER A 340 -46.61 -34.20 -54.91
N SER A 341 -47.04 -35.25 -54.20
CA SER A 341 -46.99 -36.70 -54.51
C SER A 341 -45.70 -37.36 -55.05
N GLY A 342 -45.25 -38.39 -54.32
CA GLY A 342 -44.56 -39.55 -54.91
C GLY A 342 -43.63 -40.30 -53.94
N VAL A 343 -44.15 -41.32 -53.26
CA VAL A 343 -43.35 -42.35 -52.54
C VAL A 343 -43.26 -43.59 -53.45
N PRO A 344 -42.15 -44.35 -53.46
CA PRO A 344 -42.20 -45.62 -52.74
C PRO A 344 -40.93 -46.01 -51.97
N LYS A 345 -41.17 -46.89 -51.00
CA LYS A 345 -40.28 -47.49 -49.98
C LYS A 345 -39.13 -48.35 -50.53
N ARG A 346 -38.00 -48.40 -49.80
CA ARG A 346 -37.19 -49.60 -49.49
C ARG A 346 -36.17 -49.24 -48.40
N ALA A 347 -36.29 -49.74 -47.17
CA ALA A 347 -35.88 -51.06 -46.64
C ALA A 347 -34.49 -51.01 -45.97
N LYS A 348 -34.50 -51.39 -44.68
CA LYS A 348 -33.34 -51.61 -43.81
C LYS A 348 -32.31 -52.56 -44.45
N LEU A 349 -31.03 -52.32 -44.18
CA LEU A 349 -30.07 -53.38 -43.86
C LEU A 349 -28.79 -52.80 -43.23
N ARG A 350 -28.47 -53.36 -42.06
CA ARG A 350 -27.18 -53.53 -41.37
C ARG A 350 -26.26 -52.34 -41.14
#